data_AF-A0A416ELQ3-F1
#
_entry.id   AF-A0A416ELQ3-F1
#
_cell.length_a   1.000
_cell.length_b   1.000
_cell.length_c   1.000
_cell.angle_alpha   90.00
_cell.angle_beta   90.00
_cell.angle_gamma   90.00
#
_symmetry.space_group_name_H-M   'P 1'
#
loop_
_entity.id
_entity.type
_entity.pdbx_description
1 polymer ?
#
loop_
_entity_poly.entity_id
_entity_poly.type
_entity_poly.pdbx_seq_one_letter_code
_entity_poly.pdbx_strand_id
1 'polypeptide(L)'
;MAKKVLSDLKKVCQNIELIAELKLYFVECGTEFTNMYGDIDGSFYNVVCDMFCDVIKIVSGDRTLFEKWNDRLVNIVQESDGIGWGFHDYLVEEYYGVPWVEEE
;
A
#
# COMPACT_ATOMS: atom_id res chain seq x y z
N MET A 1 0.75 16.92 4.12
CA MET A 1 0.81 16.65 5.58
C MET A 1 1.26 15.23 5.87
N ALA A 2 0.59 14.20 5.33
CA ALA A 2 0.93 12.79 5.54
C ALA A 2 2.38 12.39 5.15
N LYS A 3 2.85 12.77 3.95
CA LYS A 3 4.27 12.53 3.55
C LYS A 3 5.28 13.08 4.55
N LYS A 4 4.98 14.25 5.15
CA LYS A 4 5.85 14.88 6.15
C LYS A 4 5.86 14.07 7.44
N VAL A 5 4.69 13.63 7.92
CA VAL A 5 4.58 12.76 9.09
C VAL A 5 5.36 11.47 8.89
N LEU A 6 5.26 10.84 7.72
CA LEU A 6 6.04 9.65 7.37
C LEU A 6 7.55 9.92 7.34
N SER A 7 7.98 11.04 6.75
CA SER A 7 9.39 11.44 6.70
C SER A 7 9.95 11.71 8.10
N ASP A 8 9.18 12.39 8.95
CA ASP A 8 9.59 12.72 10.31
C ASP A 8 9.57 11.48 11.21
N LEU A 9 8.60 10.57 11.02
CA LEU A 9 8.58 9.28 11.72
C LEU A 9 9.80 8.42 11.33
N LYS A 10 10.18 8.35 10.05
CA LYS A 10 11.39 7.65 9.60
C LYS A 10 12.68 8.18 10.25
N LYS A 11 12.72 9.47 10.60
CA LYS A 11 13.91 10.08 11.25
C LYS A 11 14.02 9.76 12.74
N VAL A 12 12.89 9.51 13.40
CA VAL A 12 12.82 9.35 14.87
C VAL A 12 12.62 7.88 15.27
N CYS A 13 11.92 7.11 14.45
CA CYS A 13 11.61 5.71 14.67
C CYS A 13 12.51 4.83 13.81
N GLN A 14 13.29 3.94 14.45
CA GLN A 14 14.09 2.93 13.75
C GLN A 14 13.33 1.61 13.55
N ASN A 15 12.07 1.55 13.96
CA ASN A 15 11.25 0.35 13.83
C ASN A 15 10.61 0.31 12.43
N ILE A 16 11.17 -0.55 11.58
CA ILE A 16 10.73 -0.77 10.20
C ILE A 16 9.27 -1.23 10.13
N GLU A 17 8.84 -2.09 11.06
CA GLU A 17 7.47 -2.59 11.11
C GLU A 17 6.46 -1.46 11.38
N LEU A 18 6.74 -0.58 12.34
CA LEU A 18 5.86 0.57 12.62
C LEU A 18 5.78 1.55 11.44
N ILE A 19 6.89 1.75 10.74
CA ILE A 19 6.91 2.59 9.54
C ILE A 19 6.09 1.95 8.41
N ALA A 20 6.21 0.63 8.23
CA ALA A 20 5.45 -0.12 7.23
C ALA A 20 3.95 -0.11 7.54
N GLU A 21 3.58 -0.34 8.80
CA GLU A 21 2.20 -0.28 9.29
C GLU A 21 1.56 1.08 8.98
N LEU A 22 2.28 2.19 9.22
CA LEU A 22 1.78 3.53 8.89
C LEU A 22 1.61 3.74 7.39
N LYS A 23 2.50 3.19 6.55
CA LYS A 23 2.36 3.26 5.09
C LYS A 23 1.19 2.43 4.61
N LEU A 24 1.00 1.22 5.15
CA LEU A 24 -0.14 0.37 4.83
C LEU A 24 -1.44 1.10 5.13
N TYR A 25 -1.56 1.69 6.33
CA TYR A 25 -2.72 2.50 6.69
C TYR A 25 -2.91 3.73 5.78
N PHE A 26 -1.82 4.35 5.34
CA PHE A 26 -1.90 5.45 4.37
C PHE A 26 -2.50 4.99 3.03
N VAL A 27 -2.15 3.80 2.56
CA VAL A 27 -2.71 3.24 1.33
C VAL A 27 -4.19 2.92 1.49
N GLU A 28 -4.58 2.30 2.61
CA GLU A 28 -6.01 2.04 2.92
C GLU A 28 -6.83 3.33 2.87
N CYS A 29 -6.35 4.40 3.52
CA CYS A 29 -6.99 5.70 3.47
C CYS A 29 -7.07 6.26 2.05
N GLY A 30 -6.03 6.06 1.23
CA GLY A 30 -5.98 6.54 -0.15
C GLY A 30 -7.02 5.87 -1.04
N THR A 31 -7.16 4.55 -0.91
CA THR A 31 -8.16 3.76 -1.62
C THR A 31 -9.58 4.13 -1.16
N GLU A 32 -9.83 4.16 0.15
CA GLU A 32 -11.14 4.53 0.70
C GLU A 32 -11.56 5.96 0.29
N PHE A 33 -10.62 6.91 0.34
CA PHE A 33 -10.87 8.29 -0.08
C PHE A 33 -11.29 8.36 -1.55
N THR A 34 -10.65 7.58 -2.42
CA THR A 34 -11.01 7.50 -3.83
C THR A 34 -12.41 6.89 -4.03
N ASN A 35 -12.71 5.78 -3.34
CA ASN A 35 -14.04 5.17 -3.42
C ASN A 35 -15.16 6.08 -2.92
N MET A 36 -14.85 6.96 -1.96
CA MET A 36 -15.82 7.91 -1.40
C MET A 36 -16.05 9.15 -2.28
N TYR A 37 -15.00 9.68 -2.91
CA TYR A 37 -15.05 10.98 -3.59
C TYR A 37 -14.85 10.90 -5.11
N GLY A 38 -14.62 9.71 -5.65
CA GLY A 38 -14.29 9.48 -7.05
C GLY A 38 -12.80 9.69 -7.35
N ASP A 39 -12.45 9.60 -8.63
CA ASP A 39 -11.08 9.76 -9.09
C ASP A 39 -10.49 11.13 -8.74
N ILE A 40 -9.26 11.14 -8.20
CA ILE A 40 -8.59 12.35 -7.72
C ILE A 40 -7.69 12.96 -8.80
N ASP A 41 -6.43 12.53 -8.87
CA ASP A 41 -5.49 12.85 -9.95
C ASP A 41 -4.30 11.87 -9.95
N GLY A 42 -3.58 11.79 -11.07
CA GLY A 42 -2.43 10.88 -11.18
C GLY A 42 -1.31 11.14 -10.17
N SER A 43 -1.12 12.39 -9.72
CA SER A 43 -0.07 12.72 -8.75
C SER A 43 -0.40 12.18 -7.36
N PHE A 44 -1.68 12.13 -7.00
CA PHE A 44 -2.17 11.47 -5.80
C PHE A 44 -1.91 9.96 -5.87
N TYR A 45 -2.30 9.29 -6.96
CA TYR A 45 -2.11 7.84 -7.09
C TYR A 45 -0.64 7.43 -7.09
N ASN A 46 0.25 8.20 -7.73
CA ASN A 46 1.70 7.95 -7.66
C ASN A 46 2.19 7.83 -6.21
N VAL A 47 1.67 8.68 -5.31
CA VAL A 47 2.06 8.66 -3.89
C VAL A 47 1.52 7.44 -3.18
N VAL A 48 0.28 7.05 -3.45
CA VAL A 48 -0.34 5.88 -2.83
C VAL A 48 0.39 4.61 -3.32
N CYS A 49 0.66 4.50 -4.62
CA CYS A 49 1.47 3.45 -5.22
C CYS A 49 2.87 3.36 -4.60
N ASP A 50 3.58 4.48 -4.45
CA ASP A 50 4.91 4.51 -3.81
C ASP A 50 4.87 3.93 -2.39
N MET A 51 3.83 4.26 -1.61
CA MET A 51 3.70 3.74 -0.24
C MET A 51 3.35 2.25 -0.24
N PHE A 52 2.51 1.79 -1.17
CA PHE A 52 2.17 0.38 -1.31
C PHE A 52 3.40 -0.45 -1.71
N CYS A 53 4.15 -0.01 -2.73
CA CYS A 53 5.40 -0.66 -3.15
C CYS A 53 6.41 -0.76 -1.99
N ASP A 54 6.51 0.29 -1.18
CA ASP A 54 7.34 0.28 0.02
C ASP A 54 6.89 -0.78 1.06
N VAL A 55 5.60 -1.06 1.18
CA VAL A 55 5.06 -2.13 2.05
C VAL A 55 5.30 -3.51 1.42
N ILE A 56 5.04 -3.66 0.11
CA ILE A 56 5.26 -4.88 -0.66
C ILE A 56 6.72 -5.34 -0.53
N LYS A 57 7.69 -4.44 -0.68
CA LYS A 57 9.13 -4.77 -0.48
C LYS A 57 9.44 -5.33 0.90
N ILE A 58 8.75 -4.86 1.95
CA ILE A 58 8.97 -5.31 3.33
C ILE A 58 8.37 -6.71 3.52
N VAL A 59 7.12 -6.93 3.11
CA VAL A 59 6.47 -8.24 3.26
C VAL A 59 7.11 -9.30 2.36
N SER A 60 7.61 -8.94 1.18
CA SER A 60 8.38 -9.86 0.32
C SER A 60 9.67 -10.35 0.97
N GLY A 61 10.25 -9.60 1.91
CA GLY A 61 11.43 -10.01 2.69
C GLY A 61 11.10 -10.73 4.00
N ASP A 62 9.85 -10.72 4.45
CA ASP A 62 9.42 -11.27 5.73
C ASP A 62 8.03 -11.90 5.64
N ARG A 63 8.01 -13.24 5.56
CA ARG A 63 6.78 -14.05 5.51
C ARG A 63 5.87 -13.82 6.72
N THR A 64 6.41 -13.55 7.90
CA THR A 64 5.59 -13.33 9.11
C THR A 64 4.79 -12.04 8.98
N LEU A 65 5.41 -10.99 8.44
CA LEU A 65 4.73 -9.72 8.16
C LEU A 65 3.75 -9.85 7.00
N PHE A 66 4.08 -10.63 5.98
CA PHE A 66 3.13 -10.96 4.92
C PHE A 66 1.88 -11.63 5.49
N GLU A 67 2.02 -12.73 6.24
CA GLU A 67 0.89 -13.45 6.85
C GLU A 67 0.07 -12.54 7.77
N LYS A 68 0.72 -11.62 8.49
CA LYS A 68 0.05 -10.63 9.35
C LYS A 68 -0.79 -9.60 8.59
N TRP A 69 -0.36 -9.20 7.39
CA TRP A 69 -0.97 -8.09 6.65
C TRP A 69 -1.68 -8.51 5.36
N ASN A 70 -1.64 -9.78 4.99
CA ASN A 70 -2.16 -10.29 3.72
C ASN A 70 -3.61 -9.88 3.46
N ASP A 71 -4.49 -10.09 4.45
CA ASP A 71 -5.92 -9.75 4.32
C ASP A 71 -6.14 -8.27 3.99
N ARG A 72 -5.29 -7.38 4.53
CA ARG A 72 -5.36 -5.93 4.26
C ARG A 72 -4.84 -5.61 2.87
N LEU A 73 -3.77 -6.24 2.44
CA LEU A 73 -3.22 -6.07 1.09
C LEU A 73 -4.23 -6.53 0.02
N VAL A 74 -4.84 -7.71 0.21
CA VAL A 74 -5.91 -8.21 -0.66
C VAL A 74 -7.09 -7.24 -0.70
N ASN A 75 -7.54 -6.76 0.47
CA ASN A 75 -8.65 -5.81 0.53
C ASN A 75 -8.35 -4.52 -0.23
N ILE A 76 -7.13 -3.96 -0.11
CA ILE A 76 -6.71 -2.78 -0.88
C ILE A 76 -6.77 -3.04 -2.38
N VAL A 77 -6.27 -4.20 -2.83
CA VAL A 77 -6.29 -4.58 -4.25
C VAL A 77 -7.74 -4.72 -4.75
N GLN A 78 -8.59 -5.42 -4.01
CA GLN A 78 -10.01 -5.61 -4.38
C GLN A 78 -10.79 -4.29 -4.41
N GLU A 79 -10.64 -3.46 -3.38
CA GLU A 79 -11.31 -2.16 -3.28
C GLU A 79 -10.78 -1.14 -4.30
N SER A 80 -9.64 -1.40 -4.92
CA SER A 80 -9.11 -0.55 -5.99
C SER A 80 -9.71 -0.85 -7.37
N ASP A 81 -10.49 -1.92 -7.52
CA ASP A 81 -11.12 -2.26 -8.81
C ASP A 81 -12.01 -1.12 -9.32
N GLY A 82 -11.86 -0.80 -10.60
CA GLY A 82 -12.53 0.31 -11.26
C GLY A 82 -11.95 1.70 -10.97
N ILE A 83 -10.94 1.84 -10.11
CA ILE A 83 -10.21 3.11 -9.96
C ILE A 83 -9.34 3.36 -11.20
N GLY A 84 -9.38 4.59 -11.71
CA GLY A 84 -8.68 4.97 -12.93
C GLY A 84 -7.15 5.05 -12.80
N TRP A 85 -6.51 5.65 -13.80
CA TRP A 85 -5.07 5.97 -13.80
C TRP A 85 -4.11 4.79 -13.74
N GLY A 86 -4.60 3.57 -14.00
CA GLY A 86 -3.80 2.34 -13.86
C GLY A 86 -3.48 2.00 -12.41
N PHE A 87 -4.21 2.59 -11.46
CA PHE A 87 -3.98 2.38 -10.03
C PHE A 87 -4.23 0.92 -9.63
N HIS A 88 -5.38 0.36 -10.01
CA HIS A 88 -5.71 -1.04 -9.76
C HIS A 88 -4.67 -1.99 -10.35
N ASP A 89 -4.36 -1.81 -11.65
CA ASP A 89 -3.42 -2.67 -12.38
C ASP A 89 -2.05 -2.71 -11.69
N TYR A 90 -1.56 -1.55 -11.23
CA TYR A 90 -0.29 -1.46 -10.50
C TYR A 90 -0.33 -2.21 -9.16
N LEU A 91 -1.41 -2.06 -8.39
CA LEU A 91 -1.54 -2.74 -7.09
C LEU A 91 -1.63 -4.26 -7.26
N VAL A 92 -2.35 -4.74 -8.28
CA VAL A 92 -2.43 -6.15 -8.65
C VAL A 92 -1.04 -6.69 -8.99
N GLU A 93 -0.30 -6.00 -9.88
CA GLU A 93 1.04 -6.43 -10.30
C GLU A 93 2.00 -6.54 -9.11
N GLU A 94 2.05 -5.51 -8.25
CA GLU A 94 2.92 -5.52 -7.07
C GLU A 94 2.52 -6.60 -6.05
N TYR A 95 1.22 -6.82 -5.83
CA TYR A 95 0.73 -7.82 -4.88
C TYR A 95 1.07 -9.24 -5.33
N TYR A 96 0.75 -9.61 -6.58
CA TYR A 96 1.07 -10.93 -7.11
C TYR A 96 2.58 -11.14 -7.35
N GLY A 97 3.38 -10.07 -7.34
CA GLY A 97 4.84 -10.15 -7.31
C GLY A 97 5.44 -10.60 -5.97
N VAL A 98 4.64 -10.68 -4.89
CA VAL A 98 5.10 -11.13 -3.58
C VAL A 98 5.36 -12.64 -3.59
N PRO A 99 6.56 -13.14 -3.20
CA PRO A 99 6.93 -14.55 -3.29
C PRO A 99 6.06 -15.54 -2.49
N TRP A 100 5.24 -15.03 -1.59
CA TRP A 100 4.42 -15.80 -0.66
C TRP A 100 2.95 -15.91 -1.11
N VAL A 101 2.56 -15.18 -2.15
CA VAL A 101 1.21 -15.27 -2.73
C VAL A 101 1.15 -16.57 -3.53
N GLU A 102 0.20 -17.43 -3.18
CA GLU A 102 -0.10 -18.64 -3.94
C GLU A 102 -1.02 -18.25 -5.12
N GLU A 103 -0.64 -18.60 -6.35
CA GLU A 103 -1.54 -18.49 -7.51
C GLU A 103 -2.62 -19.58 -7.37
N GLU A 104 -3.89 -19.17 -7.24
CA GLU A 104 -5.05 -20.09 -7.31
C GLU A 104 -5.35 -20.55 -8.75
#